data_AF-A0A7C4UAC2-F1
#
_entry.id   AF-A0A7C4UAC2-F1
#
_cell.length_a   1.000
_cell.length_b   1.000
_cell.length_c   1.000
_cell.angle_alpha   90.00
_cell.angle_beta   90.00
_cell.angle_gamma   90.00
#
_symmetry.space_group_name_H-M   'P 1'
#
loop_
_entity.id
_entity.type
_entity.pdbx_description
1 polymer ?
#
loop_
_entity_poly.entity_id
_entity_poly.type
_entity_poly.pdbx_seq_one_letter_code
_entity_poly.pdbx_strand_id
1 'polypeptide(L)'
;MKDACVFAFLLLIIAAVLGAAYVQPQWATELGLDFWNLPEVCETMHESLQTRAELEELIMETLQRMALRQEIVDELLSNRLTFAEAAGKFKRLNRPTTIPRLLEYAYPGMSPDEACCRNMIDVILKDRRVVSDPDAETRLHRALEQLRADGNGMIQLPD
;
A
#
# COMPACT_ATOMS: atom_id res chain seq x y z
N MET A 1 -7.22 62.87 -28.45
CA MET A 1 -7.69 63.38 -27.13
C MET A 1 -8.53 62.37 -26.36
N LYS A 2 -9.47 61.64 -26.99
CA LYS A 2 -10.28 60.64 -26.29
C LYS A 2 -9.45 59.47 -25.72
N ASP A 3 -8.44 59.01 -26.46
CA ASP A 3 -7.61 57.86 -26.02
C ASP A 3 -6.79 58.18 -24.76
N ALA A 4 -6.24 59.41 -24.66
CA ALA A 4 -5.49 59.86 -23.48
C ALA A 4 -6.36 59.88 -22.21
N CYS A 5 -7.65 60.19 -22.35
CA CYS A 5 -8.58 60.22 -21.23
C CYS A 5 -8.91 58.80 -20.74
N VAL A 6 -9.04 57.84 -21.66
CA VAL A 6 -9.26 56.42 -21.33
C VAL A 6 -8.04 55.83 -20.61
N PHE A 7 -6.82 56.12 -21.08
CA PHE A 7 -5.60 55.66 -20.42
C PHE A 7 -5.43 56.22 -19.01
N ALA A 8 -5.70 57.51 -18.81
CA ALA A 8 -5.63 58.13 -17.49
C ALA A 8 -6.64 57.50 -16.51
N PHE A 9 -7.86 57.21 -16.98
CA PHE A 9 -8.90 56.59 -16.15
C PHE A 9 -8.54 55.14 -15.79
N LEU A 10 -8.01 54.36 -16.74
CA LEU A 10 -7.51 53.00 -16.48
C LEU A 10 -6.38 52.99 -15.44
N LEU A 11 -5.40 53.88 -15.57
CA LEU A 11 -4.30 54.00 -14.61
C LEU A 11 -4.80 54.37 -13.22
N LEU A 12 -5.80 55.25 -13.12
CA LEU A 12 -6.37 55.66 -11.84
C LEU A 12 -7.13 54.51 -11.17
N ILE A 13 -7.87 53.70 -11.94
CA ILE A 13 -8.50 52.48 -11.43
C ILE A 13 -7.45 51.48 -10.94
N ILE A 14 -6.40 51.23 -11.72
CA ILE A 14 -5.32 50.31 -11.34
C ILE A 14 -4.65 50.77 -10.04
N ALA A 15 -4.32 52.07 -9.93
CA ALA A 15 -3.73 52.64 -8.72
C ALA A 15 -4.65 52.52 -7.50
N ALA A 16 -5.96 52.76 -7.67
CA ALA A 16 -6.93 52.61 -6.59
C ALA A 16 -7.07 51.16 -6.13
N VAL A 17 -7.08 50.21 -7.06
CA VAL A 17 -7.13 48.76 -6.77
C VAL A 17 -5.86 48.32 -6.03
N LEU A 18 -4.68 48.76 -6.47
CA LEU A 18 -3.40 48.45 -5.82
C LEU A 18 -3.33 49.06 -4.41
N GLY A 19 -3.80 50.30 -4.22
CA GLY A 19 -3.85 50.96 -2.92
C GLY A 19 -4.81 50.26 -1.94
N ALA A 20 -5.99 49.86 -2.40
CA ALA A 20 -6.95 49.11 -1.59
C ALA A 20 -6.38 47.72 -1.19
N ALA A 21 -5.72 47.02 -2.12
CA ALA A 21 -5.09 45.74 -1.85
C ALA A 21 -3.96 45.84 -0.81
N TYR A 22 -3.23 46.95 -0.77
CA TYR A 22 -2.17 47.18 0.22
C TYR A 22 -2.72 47.45 1.63
N VAL A 23 -3.85 48.14 1.73
CA VAL A 23 -4.44 48.53 3.03
C VAL A 23 -5.19 47.36 3.67
N GLN A 24 -5.79 46.46 2.88
CA GLN A 24 -6.63 45.39 3.39
C GLN A 24 -6.34 44.05 2.68
N PRO A 25 -5.23 43.37 3.02
CA PRO A 25 -4.82 42.13 2.35
C PRO A 25 -5.84 40.98 2.48
N GLN A 26 -6.71 41.01 3.50
CA GLN A 26 -7.75 40.01 3.73
C GLN A 26 -8.75 39.88 2.57
N TRP A 27 -9.06 40.97 1.85
CA TRP A 27 -9.98 40.92 0.71
C TRP A 27 -9.38 40.17 -0.49
N ALA A 28 -8.05 40.20 -0.67
CA ALA A 28 -7.40 39.43 -1.71
C ALA A 28 -7.49 37.93 -1.41
N THR A 29 -7.32 37.54 -0.14
CA THR A 29 -7.49 36.15 0.31
C THR A 29 -8.95 35.68 0.19
N GLU A 30 -9.94 36.51 0.54
CA GLU A 30 -11.38 36.19 0.39
C GLU A 30 -11.82 36.04 -1.07
N LEU A 31 -11.18 36.76 -2.00
CA LEU A 31 -11.42 36.65 -3.44
C LEU A 31 -10.60 35.52 -4.10
N GLY A 32 -9.79 34.77 -3.34
CA GLY A 32 -8.93 33.71 -3.86
C GLY A 32 -7.77 34.22 -4.73
N LEU A 33 -7.47 35.52 -4.65
CA LEU A 33 -6.40 36.20 -5.40
C LEU A 33 -5.15 36.36 -4.54
N ASP A 34 -4.85 35.37 -3.71
CA ASP A 34 -3.65 35.36 -2.89
C ASP A 34 -2.44 34.94 -3.72
N PHE A 35 -2.05 35.81 -4.64
CA PHE A 35 -0.88 35.61 -5.50
C PHE A 35 0.41 35.44 -4.70
N TRP A 36 0.44 35.93 -3.45
CA TRP A 36 1.59 35.82 -2.56
C TRP A 36 1.74 34.42 -1.97
N ASN A 37 0.63 33.68 -1.80
CA ASN A 37 0.65 32.28 -1.35
C ASN A 37 0.80 31.26 -2.49
N LEU A 38 0.76 31.69 -3.75
CA LEU A 38 0.94 30.77 -4.90
C LEU A 38 2.20 29.90 -4.81
N PRO A 39 3.38 30.40 -4.37
CA PRO A 39 4.56 29.55 -4.22
C PRO A 39 4.35 28.41 -3.22
N GLU A 40 3.75 28.71 -2.06
CA GLU A 40 3.45 27.72 -1.01
C GLU A 40 2.42 26.68 -1.50
N VAL A 41 1.39 27.12 -2.23
CA VAL A 41 0.41 26.21 -2.86
C VAL A 41 1.08 25.31 -3.91
N CYS A 42 1.96 25.86 -4.73
CA CYS A 42 2.73 25.09 -5.72
C CYS A 42 3.68 24.08 -5.07
N GLU A 43 4.35 24.46 -3.98
CA GLU A 43 5.22 23.59 -3.19
C GLU A 43 4.42 22.43 -2.58
N THR A 44 3.32 22.75 -1.91
CA THR A 44 2.40 21.74 -1.33
C THR A 44 1.84 20.80 -2.41
N MET A 45 1.50 21.33 -3.59
CA MET A 45 1.04 20.53 -4.71
C MET A 45 2.15 19.60 -5.23
N HIS A 46 3.39 20.07 -5.30
CA HIS A 46 4.54 19.26 -5.71
C HIS A 46 4.81 18.13 -4.72
N GLU A 47 4.84 18.42 -3.42
CA GLU A 47 4.99 17.41 -2.36
C GLU A 47 3.87 16.37 -2.39
N SER A 48 2.63 16.82 -2.61
CA SER A 48 1.47 15.95 -2.73
C SER A 48 1.58 15.02 -3.95
N LEU A 49 2.09 15.52 -5.07
CA LEU A 49 2.32 14.72 -6.28
C LEU A 49 3.45 13.69 -6.07
N GLN A 50 4.54 14.06 -5.39
CA GLN A 50 5.62 13.13 -5.05
C GLN A 50 5.12 12.03 -4.12
N THR A 51 4.46 12.40 -3.01
CA THR A 51 3.88 11.44 -2.06
C THR A 51 2.90 10.50 -2.73
N ARG A 52 2.07 11.02 -3.65
CA ARG A 52 1.13 10.20 -4.42
C ARG A 52 1.85 9.18 -5.30
N ALA A 53 2.93 9.58 -5.98
CA ALA A 53 3.70 8.67 -6.82
C ALA A 53 4.33 7.53 -6.00
N GLU A 54 4.90 7.84 -4.84
CA GLU A 54 5.46 6.84 -3.92
C GLU A 54 4.39 5.85 -3.41
N LEU A 55 3.21 6.37 -3.05
CA LEU A 55 2.08 5.53 -2.62
C LEU A 55 1.54 4.65 -3.76
N GLU A 56 1.46 5.17 -4.99
CA GLU A 56 1.05 4.41 -6.17
C GLU A 56 2.04 3.26 -6.44
N GLU A 57 3.35 3.49 -6.29
CA GLU A 57 4.38 2.44 -6.40
C GLU A 57 4.20 1.35 -5.32
N LEU A 58 4.00 1.75 -4.06
CA LEU A 58 3.78 0.82 -2.94
C LEU A 58 2.49 0.00 -3.11
N ILE A 59 1.43 0.61 -3.64
CA ILE A 59 0.17 -0.08 -3.97
C ILE A 59 0.43 -1.12 -5.05
N MET A 60 1.14 -0.76 -6.12
CA MET A 60 1.44 -1.68 -7.21
C MET A 60 2.28 -2.88 -6.75
N GLU A 61 3.30 -2.65 -5.93
CA GLU A 61 4.09 -3.74 -5.33
C GLU A 61 3.23 -4.66 -4.45
N THR A 62 2.35 -4.06 -3.64
CA THR A 62 1.44 -4.82 -2.78
C THR A 62 0.46 -5.66 -3.59
N LEU A 63 -0.13 -5.11 -4.65
CA LEU A 63 -1.05 -5.82 -5.54
C LEU A 63 -0.34 -6.96 -6.27
N GLN A 64 0.89 -6.73 -6.76
CA GLN A 64 1.68 -7.78 -7.40
C GLN A 64 1.96 -8.94 -6.44
N ARG A 65 2.32 -8.63 -5.19
CA ARG A 65 2.53 -9.66 -4.16
C ARG A 65 1.25 -10.40 -3.80
N MET A 66 0.11 -9.72 -3.74
CA MET A 66 -1.19 -10.35 -3.52
C MET A 66 -1.55 -11.30 -4.67
N ALA A 67 -1.28 -10.90 -5.91
CA ALA A 67 -1.51 -11.74 -7.08
C ALA A 67 -0.65 -13.01 -7.06
N LEU A 68 0.66 -12.88 -6.79
CA LEU A 68 1.58 -14.03 -6.66
C LEU A 68 1.18 -14.95 -5.50
N ARG A 69 0.72 -14.38 -4.39
CA ARG A 69 0.20 -15.15 -3.26
C ARG A 69 -1.02 -15.97 -3.66
N GLN A 70 -1.94 -15.37 -4.40
CA GLN A 70 -3.15 -16.02 -4.88
C GLN A 70 -2.81 -17.15 -5.86
N GLU A 71 -1.84 -16.94 -6.76
CA GLU A 71 -1.34 -17.96 -7.67
C GLU A 71 -0.79 -19.19 -6.93
N ILE A 72 0.00 -18.98 -5.86
CA ILE A 72 0.51 -20.09 -5.02
C ILE A 72 -0.65 -20.89 -4.40
N VAL A 73 -1.68 -20.20 -3.89
CA VAL A 73 -2.89 -20.85 -3.35
C VAL A 73 -3.62 -21.63 -4.44
N ASP A 74 -3.78 -21.06 -5.62
CA ASP A 74 -4.43 -21.71 -6.76
C ASP A 74 -3.69 -22.97 -7.21
N GLU A 75 -2.36 -22.92 -7.27
CA GLU A 75 -1.53 -24.08 -7.58
C GLU A 75 -1.63 -25.17 -6.51
N LEU A 76 -1.63 -24.80 -5.23
CA LEU A 76 -1.80 -25.74 -4.12
C LEU A 76 -3.18 -26.40 -4.15
N LEU A 77 -4.25 -25.63 -4.31
CA LEU A 77 -5.62 -26.15 -4.39
C LEU A 77 -5.86 -27.01 -5.64
N SER A 78 -5.11 -26.75 -6.72
CA SER A 78 -5.12 -27.58 -7.93
C SER A 78 -4.23 -28.83 -7.82
N ASN A 79 -3.64 -29.11 -6.65
CA ASN A 79 -2.66 -30.17 -6.41
C ASN A 79 -1.43 -30.12 -7.34
N ARG A 80 -1.09 -28.94 -7.87
CA ARG A 80 0.12 -28.71 -8.68
C ARG A 80 1.36 -28.46 -7.82
N LEU A 81 1.16 -27.98 -6.59
CA LEU A 81 2.19 -27.89 -5.57
C LEU A 81 1.83 -28.76 -4.37
N THR A 82 2.84 -29.31 -3.73
CA THR A 82 2.73 -29.83 -2.38
C THR A 82 2.67 -28.68 -1.36
N PHE A 83 2.19 -28.98 -0.14
CA PHE A 83 2.14 -27.97 0.94
C PHE A 83 3.53 -27.41 1.28
N ALA A 84 4.58 -28.23 1.24
CA ALA A 84 5.96 -27.80 1.48
C ALA A 84 6.48 -26.81 0.41
N GLU A 85 6.23 -27.12 -0.86
CA GLU A 85 6.65 -26.27 -1.98
C GLU A 85 5.89 -24.94 -1.97
N ALA A 86 4.58 -24.98 -1.69
CA ALA A 86 3.76 -23.79 -1.55
C ALA A 86 4.27 -22.90 -0.40
N ALA A 87 4.55 -23.49 0.77
CA ALA A 87 5.09 -22.77 1.92
C ALA A 87 6.49 -22.19 1.64
N GLY A 88 7.36 -22.90 0.93
CA GLY A 88 8.66 -22.40 0.47
C GLY A 88 8.53 -21.21 -0.48
N LYS A 89 7.64 -21.29 -1.49
CA LYS A 89 7.31 -20.15 -2.36
C LYS A 89 6.77 -18.96 -1.55
N PHE A 90 5.92 -19.21 -0.56
CA PHE A 90 5.34 -18.18 0.32
C PHE A 90 6.41 -17.48 1.17
N LYS A 91 7.36 -18.25 1.72
CA LYS A 91 8.53 -17.76 2.45
C LYS A 91 9.39 -16.85 1.58
N ARG A 92 9.72 -17.27 0.35
CA ARG A 92 10.46 -16.45 -0.62
C ARG A 92 9.74 -15.14 -0.95
N LEU A 93 8.43 -15.21 -1.19
CA LEU A 93 7.60 -14.04 -1.52
C LEU A 93 7.57 -13.00 -0.39
N ASN A 94 7.69 -13.44 0.87
CA ASN A 94 7.65 -12.55 2.03
C ASN A 94 9.04 -12.06 2.50
N ARG A 95 10.14 -12.63 1.98
CA ARG A 95 11.52 -12.28 2.39
C ARG A 95 11.88 -10.79 2.24
N PRO A 96 11.54 -10.07 1.15
CA PRO A 96 11.95 -8.67 0.99
C PRO A 96 11.09 -7.67 1.78
N THR A 97 10.24 -8.14 2.70
CA THR A 97 9.11 -7.35 3.23
C THR A 97 9.17 -7.26 4.75
N THR A 98 8.29 -6.45 5.36
CA THR A 98 8.14 -6.37 6.82
C THR A 98 7.37 -7.56 7.42
N ILE A 99 6.84 -8.47 6.58
CA ILE A 99 6.02 -9.60 7.02
C ILE A 99 6.71 -10.48 8.07
N PRO A 100 8.02 -10.83 7.98
CA PRO A 100 8.67 -11.64 9.01
C PRO A 100 8.52 -11.07 10.44
N ARG A 101 8.61 -9.75 10.60
CA ARG A 101 8.38 -9.09 11.91
C ARG A 101 6.92 -9.20 12.37
N LEU A 102 5.97 -9.13 11.44
CA LEU A 102 4.55 -9.34 11.76
C LEU A 102 4.27 -10.79 12.14
N LEU A 103 4.98 -11.76 11.55
CA LEU A 103 4.86 -13.17 11.90
C LEU A 103 5.39 -13.46 13.30
N GLU A 104 6.50 -12.85 13.70
CA GLU A 104 7.01 -12.95 15.08
C GLU A 104 5.99 -12.47 16.11
N TYR A 105 5.25 -11.41 15.79
CA TYR A 105 4.17 -10.91 16.65
C TYR A 105 2.93 -11.82 16.66
N ALA A 106 2.52 -12.33 15.49
CA ALA A 106 1.32 -13.16 15.36
C ALA A 106 1.50 -14.59 15.88
N TYR A 107 2.71 -15.14 15.81
CA TYR A 107 3.03 -16.52 16.17
C TYR A 107 4.24 -16.58 17.13
N PRO A 108 4.10 -16.06 18.36
CA PRO A 108 5.22 -15.97 19.29
C PRO A 108 5.76 -17.34 19.70
N GLY A 109 7.09 -17.48 19.72
CA GLY A 109 7.78 -18.70 20.14
C GLY A 109 7.85 -19.81 19.10
N MET A 110 7.35 -19.60 17.89
CA MET A 110 7.44 -20.55 16.79
C MET A 110 8.70 -20.33 15.94
N SER A 111 9.17 -21.37 15.25
CA SER A 111 10.23 -21.19 14.26
C SER A 111 9.73 -20.33 13.09
N PRO A 112 10.61 -19.58 12.40
CA PRO A 112 10.20 -18.76 11.25
C PRO A 112 9.46 -19.54 10.17
N ASP A 113 9.89 -20.79 9.92
CA ASP A 113 9.29 -21.67 8.92
C ASP A 113 7.91 -22.17 9.37
N GLU A 114 7.73 -22.50 10.65
CA GLU A 114 6.40 -22.85 11.18
C GLU A 114 5.44 -21.66 11.15
N ALA A 115 5.90 -20.48 11.58
CA ALA A 115 5.12 -19.24 11.53
C ALA A 115 4.69 -18.92 10.09
N CYS A 116 5.58 -19.15 9.11
CA CYS A 116 5.25 -18.99 7.70
C CYS A 116 4.17 -19.99 7.23
N CYS A 117 4.27 -21.27 7.61
CA CYS A 117 3.26 -22.26 7.28
C CYS A 117 1.89 -21.90 7.86
N ARG A 118 1.84 -21.49 9.14
CA ARG A 118 0.58 -21.10 9.80
C ARG A 118 -0.03 -19.86 9.16
N ASN A 119 0.80 -18.87 8.80
CA ASN A 119 0.32 -17.72 8.05
C ASN A 119 -0.28 -18.09 6.70
N MET A 120 0.34 -19.04 5.98
CA MET A 120 -0.21 -19.55 4.74
C MET A 120 -1.56 -20.25 4.96
N ILE A 121 -1.70 -21.07 6.02
CA ILE A 121 -2.99 -21.69 6.40
C ILE A 121 -4.04 -20.61 6.66
N ASP A 122 -3.73 -19.60 7.46
CA ASP A 122 -4.67 -18.50 7.77
C ASP A 122 -5.11 -17.72 6.52
N VAL A 123 -4.22 -17.58 5.53
CA VAL A 123 -4.56 -16.98 4.24
C VAL A 123 -5.47 -17.90 3.43
N ILE A 124 -5.16 -19.20 3.35
CA ILE A 124 -5.94 -20.19 2.60
C ILE A 124 -7.35 -20.31 3.20
N LEU A 125 -7.49 -20.33 4.53
CA LEU A 125 -8.78 -20.43 5.22
C LEU A 125 -9.68 -19.20 5.02
N LYS A 126 -9.10 -18.04 4.66
CA LYS A 126 -9.86 -16.84 4.28
C LYS A 126 -10.32 -16.85 2.82
N ASP A 127 -9.83 -17.77 1.99
CA ASP A 127 -10.26 -17.90 0.60
C ASP A 127 -11.68 -18.49 0.54
N ARG A 128 -12.59 -17.79 -0.16
CA ARG A 128 -14.00 -18.17 -0.24
C ARG A 128 -14.22 -19.59 -0.79
N ARG A 129 -13.32 -20.07 -1.67
CA ARG A 129 -13.41 -21.43 -2.24
C ARG A 129 -13.18 -22.48 -1.17
N VAL A 130 -12.29 -22.20 -0.22
CA VAL A 130 -11.91 -23.09 0.88
C VAL A 130 -12.93 -23.04 2.00
N VAL A 131 -13.52 -21.88 2.28
CA VAL A 131 -14.60 -21.71 3.27
C VAL A 131 -15.79 -22.66 3.02
N SER A 132 -15.99 -23.09 1.77
CA SER A 132 -17.06 -24.03 1.40
C SER A 132 -16.73 -25.50 1.70
N ASP A 133 -15.47 -25.81 2.02
CA ASP A 133 -14.98 -27.16 2.32
C ASP A 133 -14.71 -27.30 3.83
N PRO A 134 -15.60 -27.98 4.58
CA PRO A 134 -15.49 -28.07 6.04
C PRO A 134 -14.26 -28.86 6.52
N ASP A 135 -13.66 -29.68 5.65
CA ASP A 135 -12.50 -30.49 6.00
C ASP A 135 -11.16 -29.84 5.64
N ALA A 136 -11.18 -28.69 4.94
CA ALA A 136 -9.96 -28.08 4.44
C ALA A 136 -8.99 -27.68 5.56
N GLU A 137 -9.49 -27.09 6.65
CA GLU A 137 -8.69 -26.76 7.84
C GLU A 137 -7.99 -28.00 8.40
N THR A 138 -8.75 -29.08 8.59
CA THR A 138 -8.20 -30.35 9.09
C THR A 138 -7.12 -30.92 8.16
N ARG A 139 -7.31 -30.85 6.84
CA ARG A 139 -6.30 -31.32 5.87
C ARG A 139 -5.03 -30.47 5.89
N LEU A 140 -5.15 -29.15 5.98
CA LEU A 140 -4.00 -28.23 6.04
C LEU A 140 -3.20 -28.42 7.34
N HIS A 141 -3.89 -28.55 8.48
CA HIS A 141 -3.22 -28.85 9.75
C HIS A 141 -2.53 -30.23 9.73
N ARG A 142 -3.17 -31.24 9.14
CA ARG A 142 -2.53 -32.55 8.96
C ARG A 142 -1.27 -32.45 8.10
N ALA A 143 -1.30 -31.66 7.02
CA ALA A 143 -0.12 -31.44 6.17
C ALA A 143 1.01 -30.74 6.94
N LEU A 144 0.68 -29.77 7.81
CA LEU A 144 1.66 -29.12 8.68
C LEU A 144 2.31 -30.10 9.66
N GLU A 145 1.51 -30.92 10.34
CA GLU A 145 2.04 -31.92 11.28
C GLU A 145 2.88 -33.00 10.57
N GLN A 146 2.51 -33.37 9.33
CA GLN A 146 3.34 -34.25 8.51
C GLN A 146 4.73 -33.64 8.24
N LEU A 147 4.79 -32.35 7.85
CA LEU A 147 6.08 -31.67 7.65
C LEU A 147 6.91 -31.61 8.94
N ARG A 148 6.26 -31.39 10.08
CA ARG A 148 6.95 -31.41 11.36
C ARG A 148 7.51 -32.80 11.68
N ALA A 149 6.73 -33.85 11.43
CA ALA A 149 7.17 -35.24 11.64
C ALA A 149 8.37 -35.60 10.76
N ASP A 150 8.32 -35.21 9.47
CA ASP A 150 9.40 -35.45 8.51
C ASP A 150 10.68 -34.69 8.89
N GLY A 151 10.54 -33.51 9.50
CA GLY A 151 11.65 -32.66 9.96
C GLY A 151 12.16 -32.94 11.38
N ASN A 152 11.87 -34.12 11.96
CA ASN A 152 12.27 -34.47 13.33
C ASN A 152 11.83 -33.44 14.40
N GLY A 153 10.63 -32.91 14.25
CA GLY A 153 10.06 -31.89 15.15
C GLY A 153 10.36 -30.45 14.75
N MET A 154 11.25 -30.20 13.80
CA MET A 154 11.53 -28.87 13.26
C MET A 154 11.14 -28.79 11.79
N ILE A 155 10.26 -27.85 11.46
CA ILE A 155 9.89 -27.58 10.07
C ILE A 155 11.05 -26.85 9.38
N GLN A 156 11.53 -27.42 8.28
CA GLN A 156 12.48 -26.78 7.36
C GLN A 156 11.83 -26.68 5.99
N LEU A 157 11.58 -25.45 5.54
CA LEU A 157 11.00 -25.19 4.23
C LEU A 157 12.10 -25.12 3.15
N PRO A 158 11.80 -25.62 1.94
CA PRO A 158 12.73 -25.50 0.82
C PRO A 158 13.00 -24.03 0.50
N ASP A 159 14.27 -23.71 0.23
CA ASP A 159 14.71 -22.37 -0.17
C ASP A 159 14.15 -21.94 -1.51
#